data_AF-A0A0D1ZG66-F1
#
_entry.id   AF-A0A0D1ZG66-F1
#
_cell.length_a   1.000
_cell.length_b   1.000
_cell.length_c   1.000
_cell.angle_alpha   90.00
_cell.angle_beta   90.00
_cell.angle_gamma   90.00
#
_symmetry.space_group_name_H-M   'P 1'
#
loop_
_entity.id
_entity.type
_entity.pdbx_description
1 polymer ?
#
loop_
_entity_poly.entity_id
_entity_poly.type
_entity_poly.pdbx_seq_one_letter_code
_entity_poly.pdbx_strand_id
1 'polypeptide(L)'
;MADQHEVDLDSVIDRLLEVRGSRPGKQVQLLESEIRYLCTKAREIFISQPILLELEAPIKICGDIHGQYYDLLRLFEYGGFPPEANYLFLGDYVDRGKQSLETICLLLAYKIKYPENFFVLRGNHECASINRIYGFYDECKRRYNIKLWKTFTDCFNCLPIAAIIDEKIFTMHGGLSPDLNSMEQIRRVMRPTDIPDCGLLCDLLWSDPDKDITGWSENDRGVSFTFGPDVVSRFLQKHDMDLICRAHQVVEDGYEFFSKRQLVTLFSAPNYCGEFDNAGAMMSVDESLLCSFQILKPAEKKQKYVYGSKSSSRPTTPPRKSKT
;
A
#
# COMPACT_ATOMS: atom_id res chain seq x y z
N MET A 1 -29.19 22.13 -11.20
CA MET A 1 -29.18 20.66 -11.00
C MET A 1 -28.42 20.11 -12.19
N ALA A 2 -27.13 19.82 -12.02
CA ALA A 2 -26.28 19.36 -13.13
C ALA A 2 -26.36 17.83 -13.18
N ASP A 3 -26.57 17.30 -14.39
CA ASP A 3 -26.56 15.89 -14.76
C ASP A 3 -25.53 15.08 -13.96
N GLN A 4 -26.00 14.29 -13.00
CA GLN A 4 -25.25 13.12 -12.57
C GLN A 4 -25.49 12.05 -13.63
N HIS A 5 -24.70 12.07 -14.71
CA HIS A 5 -24.50 10.83 -15.45
C HIS A 5 -23.98 9.80 -14.45
N GLU A 6 -24.78 8.75 -14.26
CA GLU A 6 -24.44 7.62 -13.41
C GLU A 6 -23.13 7.02 -13.93
N VAL A 7 -22.09 7.06 -13.11
CA VAL A 7 -20.79 6.50 -13.48
C VAL A 7 -20.94 4.99 -13.51
N ASP A 8 -20.73 4.39 -14.68
CA ASP A 8 -20.68 2.95 -14.86
C ASP A 8 -19.40 2.40 -14.25
N LEU A 9 -19.52 1.88 -13.02
CA LEU A 9 -18.40 1.34 -12.26
C LEU A 9 -17.75 0.14 -12.94
N ASP A 10 -18.53 -0.71 -13.62
CA ASP A 10 -18.02 -1.91 -14.28
C ASP A 10 -17.17 -1.51 -15.49
N SER A 11 -17.62 -0.52 -16.26
CA SER A 11 -16.82 0.09 -17.34
C SER A 11 -15.52 0.74 -16.85
N VAL A 12 -15.51 1.32 -15.64
CA VAL A 12 -14.28 1.85 -15.03
C VAL A 12 -13.31 0.71 -14.68
N ILE A 13 -13.80 -0.36 -14.06
CA ILE A 13 -12.99 -1.54 -13.71
C ILE A 13 -12.43 -2.21 -14.97
N ASP A 14 -13.27 -2.42 -15.99
CA ASP A 14 -12.85 -3.06 -17.24
C ASP A 14 -11.71 -2.30 -17.93
N ARG A 15 -11.80 -0.96 -18.02
CA ARG A 15 -10.74 -0.12 -18.57
C ARG A 15 -9.45 -0.16 -17.75
N LEU A 16 -9.56 -0.24 -16.43
CA LEU A 16 -8.42 -0.40 -15.54
C LEU A 16 -7.74 -1.76 -15.81
N LEU A 17 -8.51 -2.84 -15.98
CA LEU A 17 -7.98 -4.18 -16.20
C LEU A 17 -7.50 -4.45 -17.64
N GLU A 18 -7.97 -3.71 -18.64
CA GLU A 18 -7.62 -3.91 -20.06
C GLU A 18 -6.09 -3.83 -20.31
N VAL A 19 -5.35 -3.11 -19.47
CA VAL A 19 -3.91 -2.91 -19.66
C VAL A 19 -3.05 -4.09 -19.18
N ARG A 20 -3.63 -5.15 -18.59
CA ARG A 20 -2.90 -6.34 -18.12
C ARG A 20 -1.98 -6.97 -19.17
N GLY A 21 -2.48 -7.10 -20.40
CA GLY A 21 -1.70 -7.63 -21.54
C GLY A 21 -0.83 -6.58 -22.25
N SER A 22 -0.89 -5.33 -21.82
CA SER A 22 -0.12 -4.24 -22.42
C SER A 22 1.29 -4.15 -21.83
N ARG A 23 2.16 -3.37 -22.50
CA ARG A 23 3.49 -3.07 -21.97
C ARG A 23 3.37 -2.35 -20.60
N PRO A 24 4.10 -2.80 -19.55
CA PRO A 24 4.16 -2.11 -18.27
C PRO A 24 4.42 -0.61 -18.40
N GLY A 25 3.62 0.20 -17.71
CA GLY A 25 3.63 1.66 -17.81
C GLY A 25 2.55 2.26 -18.71
N LYS A 26 1.75 1.47 -19.46
CA LYS A 26 0.59 2.02 -20.18
C LYS A 26 -0.40 2.59 -19.18
N GLN A 27 -0.73 3.87 -19.34
CA GLN A 27 -1.68 4.60 -18.50
C GLN A 27 -3.12 4.26 -18.91
N VAL A 28 -4.02 4.32 -17.93
CA VAL A 28 -5.47 4.22 -18.14
C VAL A 28 -6.06 5.63 -18.06
N GLN A 29 -6.83 6.01 -19.07
CA GLN A 29 -7.46 7.33 -19.12
C GLN A 29 -8.86 7.27 -18.53
N LEU A 30 -8.99 7.60 -17.25
CA LEU A 30 -10.28 7.87 -16.61
C LEU A 30 -10.62 9.35 -16.73
N LEU A 31 -11.91 9.66 -16.83
CA LEU A 31 -12.40 11.03 -16.71
C LEU A 31 -12.25 11.51 -15.27
N GLU A 32 -12.03 12.81 -15.10
CA GLU A 32 -11.93 13.40 -13.77
C GLU A 32 -13.21 13.21 -12.95
N SER A 33 -14.39 13.25 -13.59
CA SER A 33 -15.67 12.98 -12.95
C SER A 33 -15.78 11.54 -12.42
N GLU A 34 -15.22 10.57 -13.13
CA GLU A 34 -15.18 9.16 -12.71
C GLU A 34 -14.31 8.99 -11.47
N ILE A 35 -13.12 9.60 -11.46
CA ILE A 35 -12.22 9.54 -10.29
C ILE A 35 -12.86 10.24 -9.08
N ARG A 36 -13.49 11.41 -9.28
CA ARG A 36 -14.23 12.11 -8.22
C ARG A 36 -15.37 11.27 -7.67
N TYR A 37 -16.08 10.54 -8.54
CA TYR A 37 -17.11 9.59 -8.13
C TYR A 37 -16.51 8.46 -7.27
N LEU A 38 -15.41 7.84 -7.70
CA LEU A 38 -14.73 6.79 -6.92
C LEU A 38 -14.36 7.27 -5.52
N CYS A 39 -13.71 8.44 -5.41
CA CYS A 39 -13.34 9.01 -4.11
C CYS A 39 -14.56 9.31 -3.24
N THR A 40 -15.63 9.87 -3.81
CA THR A 40 -16.82 10.26 -3.05
C THR A 40 -17.58 9.02 -2.55
N LYS A 41 -17.76 8.01 -3.40
CA LYS A 41 -18.45 6.77 -3.06
C LYS A 41 -17.67 5.88 -2.12
N ALA A 42 -16.36 5.71 -2.33
CA ALA A 42 -15.53 4.97 -1.40
C ALA A 42 -15.49 5.67 -0.02
N ARG A 43 -15.42 7.00 0.02
CA ARG A 43 -15.51 7.77 1.27
C ARG A 43 -16.80 7.53 2.04
N GLU A 44 -17.95 7.49 1.36
CA GLU A 44 -19.24 7.16 1.97
C GLU A 44 -19.18 5.78 2.66
N ILE A 45 -18.65 4.76 1.96
CA ILE A 45 -18.50 3.39 2.48
C ILE A 45 -17.53 3.35 3.66
N PHE A 46 -16.38 4.03 3.58
CA PHE A 46 -15.43 4.05 4.68
C PHE A 46 -16.03 4.67 5.95
N ILE A 47 -16.80 5.75 5.83
CA ILE A 47 -17.47 6.37 6.97
C ILE A 47 -18.57 5.46 7.55
N SER A 48 -19.27 4.68 6.72
CA SER A 48 -20.31 3.76 7.20
C SER A 48 -19.74 2.52 7.88
N GLN A 49 -18.53 2.08 7.51
CA GLN A 49 -17.85 0.96 8.16
C GLN A 49 -17.04 1.42 9.38
N PRO A 50 -16.76 0.56 10.37
CA PRO A 50 -15.91 0.89 11.51
C PRO A 50 -14.49 1.34 11.13
N ILE A 51 -13.84 2.14 11.96
CA ILE A 51 -12.43 2.52 11.75
C ILE A 51 -11.45 1.41 12.13
N LEU A 52 -11.85 0.58 13.10
CA LEU A 52 -11.25 -0.71 13.42
C LEU A 52 -12.16 -1.78 12.82
N LEU A 53 -11.75 -2.37 11.71
CA LEU A 53 -12.54 -3.39 11.04
C LEU A 53 -12.50 -4.71 11.82
N GLU A 54 -13.60 -5.43 11.84
CA GLU A 54 -13.69 -6.80 12.34
C GLU A 54 -14.00 -7.67 11.11
N LEU A 55 -13.10 -8.58 10.77
CA LEU A 55 -13.11 -9.34 9.52
C LEU A 55 -13.03 -10.84 9.81
N GLU A 56 -13.41 -11.66 8.83
CA GLU A 56 -13.38 -13.12 8.91
C GLU A 56 -12.56 -13.69 7.76
N ALA A 57 -11.85 -14.80 8.02
CA ALA A 57 -11.21 -15.62 7.01
C ALA A 57 -12.27 -16.41 6.21
N PRO A 58 -11.97 -16.83 4.96
CA PRO A 58 -10.69 -16.73 4.26
C PRO A 58 -10.43 -15.33 3.72
N ILE A 59 -9.19 -14.85 3.83
CA ILE A 59 -8.78 -13.51 3.36
C ILE A 59 -7.32 -13.46 2.94
N LYS A 60 -7.02 -12.64 1.93
CA LYS A 60 -5.66 -12.36 1.45
C LYS A 60 -5.21 -10.97 1.90
N ILE A 61 -4.10 -10.90 2.62
CA ILE A 61 -3.53 -9.68 3.16
C ILE A 61 -2.35 -9.23 2.31
N CYS A 62 -2.33 -7.97 1.90
CA CYS A 62 -1.30 -7.35 1.07
C CYS A 62 -0.72 -6.12 1.77
N GLY A 63 0.61 -5.96 1.72
CA GLY A 63 1.30 -4.77 2.18
C GLY A 63 1.36 -3.66 1.13
N ASP A 64 2.43 -2.88 1.16
CA ASP A 64 2.66 -1.69 0.33
C ASP A 64 2.63 -2.01 -1.17
N ILE A 65 2.06 -1.08 -1.96
CA ILE A 65 1.98 -1.18 -3.43
C ILE A 65 2.69 -0.01 -4.12
N HIS A 66 2.64 1.19 -3.53
CA HIS A 66 3.36 2.39 -3.96
C HIS A 66 3.29 2.65 -5.48
N GLY A 67 2.10 2.67 -6.05
CA GLY A 67 1.90 2.99 -7.46
C GLY A 67 2.55 2.01 -8.45
N GLN A 68 2.98 0.82 -8.02
CA GLN A 68 3.45 -0.27 -8.89
C GLN A 68 2.27 -1.02 -9.51
N TYR A 69 1.46 -0.32 -10.31
CA TYR A 69 0.18 -0.79 -10.78
C TYR A 69 0.21 -2.16 -11.49
N TYR A 70 1.21 -2.42 -12.33
CA TYR A 70 1.34 -3.70 -13.01
C TYR A 70 1.67 -4.85 -12.06
N ASP A 71 2.37 -4.59 -10.97
CA ASP A 71 2.61 -5.61 -9.94
C ASP A 71 1.34 -5.85 -9.11
N LEU A 72 0.51 -4.84 -8.87
CA LEU A 72 -0.83 -5.03 -8.31
C LEU A 72 -1.71 -5.92 -9.21
N LEU A 73 -1.66 -5.72 -10.53
CA LEU A 73 -2.39 -6.58 -11.46
C LEU A 73 -1.87 -8.03 -11.43
N ARG A 74 -0.54 -8.22 -11.38
CA ARG A 74 0.07 -9.55 -11.20
C ARG A 74 -0.30 -10.19 -9.86
N LEU A 75 -0.42 -9.37 -8.81
CA LEU A 75 -0.85 -9.80 -7.50
C LEU A 75 -2.26 -10.40 -7.58
N PHE A 76 -3.22 -9.71 -8.20
CA PHE A 76 -4.56 -10.25 -8.42
C PHE A 76 -4.58 -11.47 -9.37
N GLU A 77 -3.71 -11.52 -10.38
CA GLU A 77 -3.58 -12.72 -11.22
C GLU A 77 -3.14 -13.95 -10.44
N TYR A 78 -2.32 -13.78 -9.40
CA TYR A 78 -1.80 -14.87 -8.60
C TYR A 78 -2.70 -15.22 -7.41
N GLY A 79 -3.42 -14.23 -6.87
CA GLY A 79 -4.32 -14.39 -5.72
C GLY A 79 -5.79 -14.60 -6.09
N GLY A 80 -6.20 -14.39 -7.35
CA GLY A 80 -7.60 -14.36 -7.77
C GLY A 80 -8.14 -12.93 -7.79
N PHE A 81 -8.87 -12.56 -8.84
CA PHE A 81 -9.43 -11.20 -8.92
C PHE A 81 -10.67 -11.11 -8.02
N PRO A 82 -10.93 -9.97 -7.34
CA PRO A 82 -12.18 -9.79 -6.61
C PRO A 82 -13.41 -10.02 -7.53
N PRO A 83 -14.41 -10.81 -7.11
CA PRO A 83 -14.65 -11.32 -5.76
C PRO A 83 -14.21 -12.79 -5.54
N GLU A 84 -13.34 -13.35 -6.39
CA GLU A 84 -12.86 -14.74 -6.25
C GLU A 84 -12.10 -14.98 -4.93
N ALA A 85 -11.51 -13.92 -4.36
CA ALA A 85 -10.90 -13.92 -3.04
C ALA A 85 -11.23 -12.62 -2.30
N ASN A 86 -11.33 -12.71 -0.97
CA ASN A 86 -11.43 -11.55 -0.10
C ASN A 86 -10.04 -10.92 0.09
N TYR A 87 -9.98 -9.60 0.16
CA TYR A 87 -8.72 -8.86 0.29
C TYR A 87 -8.73 -7.85 1.43
N LEU A 88 -7.60 -7.77 2.13
CA LEU A 88 -7.24 -6.68 3.03
C LEU A 88 -5.90 -6.08 2.58
N PHE A 89 -5.88 -4.80 2.23
CA PHE A 89 -4.64 -4.09 1.99
C PHE A 89 -4.25 -3.22 3.20
N LEU A 90 -2.97 -3.20 3.53
CA LEU A 90 -2.46 -2.59 4.76
C LEU A 90 -2.11 -1.10 4.64
N GLY A 91 -2.04 -0.54 3.44
CA GLY A 91 -1.72 0.88 3.22
C GLY A 91 -0.70 1.10 2.10
N ASP A 92 -0.29 2.35 1.95
CA ASP A 92 0.78 2.79 1.05
C ASP A 92 0.53 2.40 -0.42
N TYR A 93 -0.56 2.94 -0.94
CA TYR A 93 -1.03 2.71 -2.31
C TYR A 93 -0.37 3.63 -3.31
N VAL A 94 -0.05 4.84 -2.87
CA VAL A 94 0.43 5.94 -3.71
C VAL A 94 1.90 6.27 -3.41
N ASP A 95 2.42 7.24 -4.16
CA ASP A 95 3.80 7.72 -4.12
C ASP A 95 4.84 6.72 -4.63
N ARG A 96 6.06 7.22 -4.88
CA ARG A 96 7.29 6.49 -5.25
C ARG A 96 7.24 5.81 -6.62
N GLY A 97 6.21 5.01 -6.90
CA GLY A 97 5.96 4.39 -8.19
C GLY A 97 5.38 5.35 -9.22
N LYS A 98 5.08 4.80 -10.41
CA LYS A 98 4.80 5.58 -11.63
C LYS A 98 3.31 5.75 -11.93
N GLN A 99 2.46 4.94 -11.32
CA GLN A 99 1.03 4.81 -11.65
C GLN A 99 0.20 4.72 -10.38
N SER A 100 0.36 5.71 -9.49
CA SER A 100 -0.39 5.78 -8.24
C SER A 100 -1.87 5.98 -8.51
N LEU A 101 -2.23 6.76 -9.54
CA LEU A 101 -3.63 7.01 -9.90
C LEU A 101 -4.36 5.74 -10.31
N GLU A 102 -3.79 4.92 -11.20
CA GLU A 102 -4.41 3.65 -11.60
C GLU A 102 -4.52 2.69 -10.41
N THR A 103 -3.47 2.63 -9.58
CA THR A 103 -3.42 1.79 -8.38
C THR A 103 -4.58 2.12 -7.44
N ILE A 104 -4.66 3.38 -6.98
CA ILE A 104 -5.71 3.76 -6.04
C ILE A 104 -7.10 3.73 -6.68
N CYS A 105 -7.25 4.08 -7.96
CA CYS A 105 -8.55 4.02 -8.62
C CYS A 105 -9.09 2.58 -8.69
N LEU A 106 -8.24 1.59 -8.97
CA LEU A 106 -8.66 0.18 -8.98
C LEU A 106 -9.06 -0.30 -7.58
N LEU A 107 -8.27 0.03 -6.56
CA LEU A 107 -8.58 -0.33 -5.17
C LEU A 107 -9.90 0.29 -4.69
N LEU A 108 -10.14 1.58 -5.00
CA LEU A 108 -11.41 2.24 -4.67
C LEU A 108 -12.59 1.67 -5.48
N ALA A 109 -12.39 1.34 -6.75
CA ALA A 109 -13.43 0.74 -7.57
C ALA A 109 -13.84 -0.64 -7.02
N TYR A 110 -12.87 -1.49 -6.63
CA TYR A 110 -13.17 -2.75 -5.96
C TYR A 110 -13.81 -2.57 -4.59
N LYS A 111 -13.40 -1.55 -3.82
CA LYS A 111 -14.08 -1.24 -2.56
C LYS A 111 -15.55 -0.89 -2.75
N ILE A 112 -15.88 -0.14 -3.81
CA ILE A 112 -17.27 0.21 -4.12
C ILE A 112 -18.04 -1.00 -4.62
N LYS A 113 -17.43 -1.83 -5.47
CA LYS A 113 -18.07 -3.00 -6.08
C LYS A 113 -18.30 -4.12 -5.05
N TYR A 114 -17.37 -4.32 -4.13
CA TYR A 114 -17.34 -5.43 -3.18
C TYR A 114 -17.06 -4.92 -1.74
N PRO A 115 -17.95 -4.09 -1.16
CA PRO A 115 -17.69 -3.40 0.10
C PRO A 115 -17.46 -4.33 1.30
N GLU A 116 -17.99 -5.55 1.24
CA GLU A 116 -17.90 -6.56 2.31
C GLU A 116 -16.87 -7.68 2.01
N ASN A 117 -16.15 -7.60 0.88
CA ASN A 117 -15.12 -8.59 0.49
C ASN A 117 -13.77 -7.93 0.18
N PHE A 118 -13.73 -6.59 0.07
CA PHE A 118 -12.53 -5.83 -0.28
C PHE A 118 -12.31 -4.70 0.73
N PHE A 119 -11.18 -4.74 1.42
CA PHE A 119 -10.84 -3.85 2.52
C PHE A 119 -9.49 -3.18 2.28
N VAL A 120 -9.41 -1.90 2.61
CA VAL A 120 -8.22 -1.07 2.44
C VAL A 120 -8.01 -0.26 3.72
N LEU A 121 -6.88 -0.47 4.38
CA LEU A 121 -6.46 0.31 5.53
C LEU A 121 -5.76 1.60 5.08
N ARG A 122 -5.48 2.47 6.04
CA ARG A 122 -4.67 3.66 5.82
C ARG A 122 -3.20 3.31 6.02
N GLY A 123 -2.34 3.70 5.08
CA GLY A 123 -0.89 3.79 5.28
C GLY A 123 -0.45 5.21 5.59
N ASN A 124 0.85 5.39 5.87
CA ASN A 124 1.38 6.72 6.16
C ASN A 124 1.48 7.60 4.91
N HIS A 125 1.46 7.02 3.71
CA HIS A 125 1.40 7.77 2.44
C HIS A 125 -0.02 8.23 2.07
N GLU A 126 -1.06 7.73 2.72
CA GLU A 126 -2.43 8.23 2.59
C GLU A 126 -2.68 9.46 3.49
N CYS A 127 -1.74 10.41 3.49
CA CYS A 127 -1.89 11.74 4.09
C CYS A 127 -1.26 12.84 3.23
N ALA A 128 -1.80 14.05 3.37
CA ALA A 128 -1.43 15.16 2.51
C ALA A 128 0.02 15.59 2.67
N SER A 129 0.58 15.58 3.89
CA SER A 129 1.95 16.02 4.14
C SER A 129 2.99 15.14 3.44
N ILE A 130 2.76 13.83 3.42
CA ILE A 130 3.67 12.85 2.80
C ILE A 130 3.48 12.81 1.28
N ASN A 131 2.26 12.59 0.80
CA ASN A 131 2.05 12.42 -0.64
C ASN A 131 2.09 13.72 -1.45
N ARG A 132 2.26 14.86 -0.76
CA ARG A 132 2.62 16.14 -1.37
C ARG A 132 4.03 16.15 -1.96
N ILE A 133 4.95 15.38 -1.39
CA ILE A 133 6.40 15.42 -1.71
C ILE A 133 6.94 14.13 -2.31
N TYR A 134 6.26 12.99 -2.11
CA TYR A 134 6.75 11.68 -2.58
C TYR A 134 6.15 11.19 -3.90
N GLY A 135 5.32 12.00 -4.56
CA GLY A 135 5.00 11.86 -5.99
C GLY A 135 3.53 11.98 -6.36
N PHE A 136 2.59 11.62 -5.49
CA PHE A 136 1.17 11.53 -5.84
C PHE A 136 0.56 12.89 -6.18
N TYR A 137 0.91 13.94 -5.43
CA TYR A 137 0.50 15.31 -5.74
C TYR A 137 0.94 15.73 -7.15
N ASP A 138 2.21 15.47 -7.49
CA ASP A 138 2.76 15.83 -8.79
C ASP A 138 2.13 15.00 -9.92
N GLU A 139 1.83 13.72 -9.67
CA GLU A 139 1.09 12.87 -10.59
C GLU A 139 -0.32 13.42 -10.85
N CYS A 140 -1.07 13.75 -9.80
CA CYS A 140 -2.40 14.35 -9.89
C CYS A 140 -2.37 15.69 -10.63
N LYS A 141 -1.44 16.58 -10.27
CA LYS A 141 -1.28 17.90 -10.89
C LYS A 141 -0.94 17.80 -12.37
N ARG A 142 -0.08 16.85 -12.75
CA ARG A 142 0.37 16.66 -14.13
C ARG A 142 -0.71 16.04 -15.03
N ARG A 143 -1.46 15.06 -14.52
CA ARG A 143 -2.46 14.31 -15.32
C ARG A 143 -3.87 14.90 -15.26
N TYR A 144 -4.17 15.60 -14.18
CA TYR A 144 -5.49 16.19 -13.92
C TYR A 144 -5.31 17.60 -13.35
N ASN A 145 -5.57 17.79 -12.05
CA ASN A 145 -5.38 19.06 -11.36
C ASN A 145 -5.23 18.88 -9.85
N ILE A 146 -4.84 19.95 -9.17
CA ILE A 146 -4.65 19.99 -7.71
C ILE A 146 -5.96 19.75 -6.96
N LYS A 147 -7.11 20.12 -7.54
CA LYS A 147 -8.42 19.89 -6.91
C LYS A 147 -8.73 18.40 -6.81
N LEU A 148 -8.27 17.59 -7.77
CA LEU A 148 -8.42 16.14 -7.70
C LEU A 148 -7.56 15.53 -6.57
N TRP A 149 -6.32 15.98 -6.39
CA TRP A 149 -5.49 15.57 -5.26
C TRP A 149 -6.16 15.85 -3.91
N LYS A 150 -6.76 17.05 -3.74
CA LYS A 150 -7.54 17.37 -2.53
C LYS A 150 -8.72 16.42 -2.32
N THR A 151 -9.42 16.04 -3.40
CA THR A 151 -10.50 15.05 -3.33
C THR A 151 -9.99 13.67 -2.90
N PHE A 152 -8.78 13.26 -3.30
CA PHE A 152 -8.15 12.06 -2.75
C PHE A 152 -7.80 12.22 -1.27
N THR A 153 -7.25 13.36 -0.86
CA THR A 153 -7.00 13.65 0.57
C THR A 153 -8.26 13.52 1.42
N ASP A 154 -9.40 14.06 0.96
CA ASP A 154 -10.68 13.96 1.65
C ASP A 154 -11.15 12.50 1.78
N CYS A 155 -10.85 11.65 0.79
CA CYS A 155 -11.12 10.22 0.81
C CYS A 155 -10.18 9.48 1.78
N PHE A 156 -8.86 9.75 1.71
CA PHE A 156 -7.84 9.12 2.55
C PHE A 156 -8.04 9.41 4.04
N ASN A 157 -8.49 10.63 4.36
CA ASN A 157 -8.83 11.00 5.74
C ASN A 157 -9.97 10.18 6.35
N CYS A 158 -10.70 9.40 5.54
CA CYS A 158 -11.77 8.52 5.97
C CYS A 158 -11.39 7.04 6.01
N LEU A 159 -10.18 6.65 5.62
CA LEU A 159 -9.77 5.23 5.65
C LEU A 159 -9.80 4.65 7.08
N PRO A 160 -10.18 3.37 7.25
CA PRO A 160 -9.95 2.64 8.50
C PRO A 160 -8.45 2.48 8.76
N ILE A 161 -8.05 2.30 10.02
CA ILE A 161 -6.63 2.37 10.42
C ILE A 161 -6.08 1.04 10.92
N ALA A 162 -6.96 0.09 11.23
CA ALA A 162 -6.60 -1.25 11.65
C ALA A 162 -7.74 -2.22 11.35
N ALA A 163 -7.43 -3.52 11.33
CA ALA A 163 -8.44 -4.58 11.31
C ALA A 163 -8.04 -5.72 12.25
N ILE A 164 -9.03 -6.44 12.77
CA ILE A 164 -8.86 -7.70 13.49
C ILE A 164 -9.53 -8.79 12.64
N ILE A 165 -8.82 -9.88 12.37
CA ILE A 165 -9.33 -11.04 11.64
C ILE A 165 -9.56 -12.18 12.63
N ASP A 166 -10.80 -12.68 12.67
CA ASP A 166 -11.26 -13.78 13.54
C ASP A 166 -10.82 -13.63 15.00
N GLU A 167 -10.81 -12.40 15.52
CA GLU A 167 -10.38 -12.06 16.88
C GLU A 167 -8.90 -12.41 17.20
N LYS A 168 -8.14 -12.97 16.25
CA LYS A 168 -6.79 -13.53 16.48
C LYS A 168 -5.66 -12.82 15.77
N ILE A 169 -5.91 -12.16 14.64
CA ILE A 169 -4.86 -11.46 13.88
C ILE A 169 -5.14 -9.96 13.89
N PHE A 170 -4.28 -9.20 14.55
CA PHE A 170 -4.35 -7.74 14.52
C PHE A 170 -3.54 -7.18 13.36
N THR A 171 -4.10 -6.23 12.63
CA THR A 171 -3.50 -5.70 11.41
C THR A 171 -3.49 -4.18 11.38
N MET A 172 -2.40 -3.61 10.86
CA MET A 172 -2.22 -2.17 10.65
C MET A 172 -1.14 -1.94 9.59
N HIS A 173 -0.88 -0.69 9.22
CA HIS A 173 0.27 -0.35 8.38
C HIS A 173 1.59 -0.33 9.15
N GLY A 174 1.63 0.56 10.15
CA GLY A 174 2.73 0.84 11.06
C GLY A 174 2.94 -0.30 12.05
N GLY A 175 2.84 -0.01 13.33
CA GLY A 175 2.92 -1.04 14.35
C GLY A 175 2.25 -0.60 15.63
N LEU A 176 2.72 -1.15 16.75
CA LEU A 176 2.12 -0.85 18.04
C LEU A 176 2.37 0.61 18.47
N SER A 177 1.54 1.08 19.40
CA SER A 177 1.70 2.38 20.06
C SER A 177 1.85 2.19 21.58
N PRO A 178 2.71 2.97 22.26
CA PRO A 178 2.73 3.00 23.72
C PRO A 178 1.40 3.50 24.31
N ASP A 179 0.64 4.27 23.52
CA ASP A 179 -0.68 4.78 23.91
C ASP A 179 -1.79 3.74 23.73
N LEU A 180 -1.55 2.65 22.98
CA LEU A 180 -2.56 1.63 22.71
C LEU A 180 -2.71 0.66 23.90
N ASN A 181 -3.71 0.94 24.72
CA ASN A 181 -4.05 0.13 25.89
C ASN A 181 -5.36 -0.64 25.72
N SER A 182 -6.27 -0.16 24.87
CA SER A 182 -7.55 -0.79 24.55
C SER A 182 -7.92 -0.52 23.10
N MET A 183 -8.53 -1.51 22.43
CA MET A 183 -9.07 -1.35 21.07
C MET A 183 -10.14 -0.26 20.97
N GLU A 184 -10.79 0.07 22.09
CA GLU A 184 -11.72 1.21 22.17
C GLU A 184 -11.05 2.55 21.83
N GLN A 185 -9.75 2.70 22.07
CA GLN A 185 -9.04 3.91 21.69
C GLN A 185 -8.96 4.08 20.18
N ILE A 186 -8.81 2.97 19.44
CA ILE A 186 -8.86 2.97 17.97
C ILE A 186 -10.29 3.28 17.51
N ARG A 187 -11.30 2.61 18.09
CA ARG A 187 -12.72 2.81 17.72
C ARG A 187 -13.23 4.24 17.92
N ARG A 188 -12.65 4.98 18.87
CA ARG A 188 -13.01 6.38 19.18
C ARG A 188 -12.34 7.42 18.28
N VAL A 189 -11.40 7.02 17.43
CA VAL A 189 -10.80 7.95 16.46
C VAL A 189 -11.88 8.40 15.46
N MET A 190 -12.15 9.70 15.45
CA MET A 190 -13.17 10.28 14.58
C MET A 190 -12.63 10.48 13.18
N ARG A 191 -13.47 10.24 12.17
CA ARG A 191 -13.17 10.50 10.76
C ARG A 191 -14.14 11.54 10.18
N PRO A 192 -13.70 12.37 9.21
CA PRO A 192 -12.36 12.45 8.63
C PRO A 192 -11.32 13.03 9.60
N THR A 193 -10.09 12.53 9.55
CA THR A 193 -8.96 13.07 10.32
C THR A 193 -7.69 13.06 9.49
N ASP A 194 -6.81 14.04 9.70
CA ASP A 194 -5.43 13.96 9.21
C ASP A 194 -4.59 13.07 10.14
N ILE A 195 -3.38 12.68 9.71
CA ILE A 195 -2.42 11.97 10.56
C ILE A 195 -1.67 13.00 11.41
N PRO A 196 -1.74 12.95 12.76
CA PRO A 196 -0.97 13.83 13.62
C PRO A 196 0.52 13.47 13.60
N ASP A 197 1.37 14.40 14.04
CA ASP A 197 2.82 14.16 14.11
C ASP A 197 3.23 13.20 15.24
N CYS A 198 2.34 12.95 16.21
CA CYS A 198 2.57 12.04 17.34
C CYS A 198 1.27 11.40 17.87
N GLY A 199 1.43 10.40 18.76
CA GLY A 199 0.35 9.71 19.46
C GLY A 199 -0.23 8.53 18.67
N LEU A 200 -1.27 7.90 19.24
CA LEU A 200 -1.84 6.62 18.75
C LEU A 200 -1.98 6.50 17.23
N LEU A 201 -2.62 7.46 16.55
CA LEU A 201 -2.83 7.37 15.10
C LEU A 201 -1.53 7.49 14.30
N CYS A 202 -0.58 8.31 14.77
CA CYS A 202 0.74 8.39 14.16
C CYS A 202 1.44 7.02 14.29
N ASP A 203 1.46 6.47 15.49
CA ASP A 203 2.19 5.24 15.78
C ASP A 203 1.65 4.01 15.02
N LEU A 204 0.33 3.87 14.91
CA LEU A 204 -0.31 2.80 14.12
C LEU A 204 0.06 2.83 12.63
N LEU A 205 0.61 3.95 12.14
CA LEU A 205 0.98 4.16 10.75
C LEU A 205 2.50 4.27 10.54
N TRP A 206 3.29 4.49 11.61
CA TRP A 206 4.72 4.81 11.50
C TRP A 206 5.66 3.99 12.36
N SER A 207 5.20 3.29 13.39
CA SER A 207 6.11 2.57 14.27
C SER A 207 6.66 1.29 13.62
N ASP A 208 7.84 0.87 14.06
CA ASP A 208 8.55 -0.28 13.51
C ASP A 208 8.99 -1.28 14.60
N PRO A 209 8.97 -2.60 14.33
CA PRO A 209 9.60 -3.58 15.21
C PRO A 209 11.14 -3.47 15.14
N ASP A 210 11.81 -3.61 16.29
CA ASP A 210 13.26 -3.69 16.37
C ASP A 210 13.67 -4.84 17.31
N LYS A 211 14.53 -5.74 16.83
CA LYS A 211 14.95 -6.96 17.55
C LYS A 211 16.01 -6.68 18.61
N ASP A 212 16.72 -5.57 18.50
CA ASP A 212 17.91 -5.25 19.30
C ASP A 212 17.55 -4.39 20.53
N ILE A 213 16.27 -4.07 20.72
CA ILE A 213 15.76 -3.28 21.85
C ILE A 213 14.82 -4.06 22.77
N THR A 214 14.58 -3.52 23.96
CA THR A 214 13.54 -3.96 24.89
C THR A 214 12.63 -2.78 25.21
N GLY A 215 11.31 -2.98 25.17
CA GLY A 215 10.34 -1.91 25.34
C GLY A 215 10.25 -1.02 24.11
N TRP A 216 10.39 0.29 24.29
CA TRP A 216 10.24 1.32 23.25
C TRP A 216 11.53 2.12 23.09
N SER A 217 11.84 2.52 21.87
CA SER A 217 12.94 3.45 21.56
C SER A 217 12.51 4.47 20.50
N GLU A 218 13.32 5.52 20.32
CA GLU A 218 13.14 6.46 19.21
C GLU A 218 13.30 5.74 17.87
N ASN A 219 12.54 6.19 16.86
CA ASN A 219 12.62 5.66 15.50
C ASN A 219 13.54 6.53 14.64
N ASP A 220 14.48 5.91 13.91
CA ASP A 220 15.42 6.57 13.00
C ASP A 220 14.72 7.34 11.87
N ARG A 221 13.44 7.06 11.61
CA ARG A 221 12.60 7.85 10.69
C ARG A 221 12.34 9.27 11.18
N GLY A 222 12.61 9.58 12.46
CA GLY A 222 12.33 10.86 13.09
C GLY A 222 10.86 11.08 13.41
N VAL A 223 10.05 10.01 13.40
CA VAL A 223 8.62 10.01 13.72
C VAL A 223 8.23 8.69 14.39
N SER A 224 7.35 8.75 15.38
CA SER A 224 6.93 7.61 16.18
C SER A 224 8.10 6.87 16.88
N PHE A 225 7.95 5.58 17.13
CA PHE A 225 8.80 4.75 17.97
C PHE A 225 9.19 3.44 17.27
N THR A 226 10.24 2.81 17.78
CA THR A 226 10.50 1.39 17.58
C THR A 226 10.04 0.59 18.80
N PHE A 227 9.67 -0.68 18.61
CA PHE A 227 9.23 -1.56 19.70
C PHE A 227 9.85 -2.96 19.67
N GLY A 228 10.19 -3.46 20.85
CA GLY A 228 10.87 -4.75 21.04
C GLY A 228 9.95 -5.98 21.02
N PRO A 229 10.51 -7.20 20.96
CA PRO A 229 9.75 -8.46 21.02
C PRO A 229 8.88 -8.61 22.29
N ASP A 230 9.31 -8.01 23.41
CA ASP A 230 8.58 -8.01 24.67
C ASP A 230 7.29 -7.18 24.61
N VAL A 231 7.26 -6.12 23.80
CA VAL A 231 6.05 -5.32 23.54
C VAL A 231 5.04 -6.15 22.75
N VAL A 232 5.48 -6.82 21.68
CA VAL A 232 4.64 -7.72 20.87
C VAL A 232 4.03 -8.82 21.74
N SER A 233 4.86 -9.52 22.50
CA SER A 233 4.43 -10.62 23.37
C SER A 233 3.37 -10.17 24.39
N ARG A 234 3.60 -9.04 25.06
CA ARG A 234 2.66 -8.50 26.05
C ARG A 234 1.35 -8.04 25.42
N PHE A 235 1.41 -7.41 24.25
CA PHE A 235 0.22 -6.95 23.55
C PHE A 235 -0.69 -8.12 23.18
N LEU A 236 -0.14 -9.14 22.51
CA LEU A 236 -0.87 -10.34 22.10
C LEU A 236 -1.48 -11.06 23.30
N GLN A 237 -0.71 -11.26 24.37
CA GLN A 237 -1.20 -11.89 25.60
C GLN A 237 -2.35 -11.09 26.24
N LYS A 238 -2.23 -9.75 26.27
CA LYS A 238 -3.24 -8.87 26.88
C LYS A 238 -4.56 -8.90 26.12
N HIS A 239 -4.51 -9.05 24.80
CA HIS A 239 -5.68 -8.98 23.92
C HIS A 239 -6.16 -10.34 23.41
N ASP A 240 -5.58 -11.45 23.89
CA ASP A 240 -5.87 -12.83 23.47
C ASP A 240 -5.77 -13.05 21.95
N MET A 241 -4.72 -12.48 21.35
CA MET A 241 -4.43 -12.56 19.92
C MET A 241 -3.18 -13.41 19.66
N ASP A 242 -3.07 -13.95 18.46
CA ASP A 242 -1.99 -14.87 18.08
C ASP A 242 -0.93 -14.20 17.20
N LEU A 243 -1.32 -13.20 16.39
CA LEU A 243 -0.46 -12.61 15.37
C LEU A 243 -0.72 -11.11 15.19
N ILE A 244 0.36 -10.35 15.00
CA ILE A 244 0.32 -9.00 14.39
C ILE A 244 0.75 -9.13 12.92
N CYS A 245 -0.03 -8.57 11.99
CA CYS A 245 0.34 -8.48 10.58
C CYS A 245 0.43 -7.01 10.17
N ARG A 246 1.61 -6.58 9.70
CA ARG A 246 1.89 -5.18 9.36
C ARG A 246 2.65 -5.00 8.05
N ALA A 247 2.91 -3.77 7.60
CA ALA A 247 3.59 -3.49 6.34
C ALA A 247 4.79 -2.52 6.44
N HIS A 248 4.88 -1.43 5.66
CA HIS A 248 5.74 -0.23 5.84
C HIS A 248 7.28 -0.40 5.76
N GLN A 249 7.81 -1.61 5.93
CA GLN A 249 9.23 -1.93 5.82
C GLN A 249 9.45 -2.88 4.64
N VAL A 250 10.39 -2.51 3.76
CA VAL A 250 10.85 -3.39 2.69
C VAL A 250 11.57 -4.58 3.30
N VAL A 251 11.13 -5.79 2.95
CA VAL A 251 11.71 -7.05 3.42
C VAL A 251 12.06 -7.93 2.21
N GLU A 252 13.16 -8.68 2.28
CA GLU A 252 13.79 -9.34 1.12
C GLU A 252 12.83 -10.29 0.38
N ASP A 253 12.14 -11.16 1.10
CA ASP A 253 11.23 -12.16 0.51
C ASP A 253 9.78 -11.64 0.35
N GLY A 254 9.55 -10.34 0.57
CA GLY A 254 8.22 -9.74 0.61
C GLY A 254 7.43 -10.05 1.89
N TYR A 255 7.92 -10.94 2.74
CA TYR A 255 7.45 -11.11 4.12
C TYR A 255 8.62 -11.39 5.07
N GLU A 256 8.50 -10.99 6.33
CA GLU A 256 9.49 -11.31 7.37
C GLU A 256 8.79 -11.52 8.72
N PHE A 257 9.18 -12.58 9.43
CA PHE A 257 8.68 -12.83 10.78
C PHE A 257 9.55 -12.17 11.85
N PHE A 258 8.90 -11.69 12.90
CA PHE A 258 9.48 -11.10 14.09
C PHE A 258 8.92 -11.76 15.36
N SER A 259 9.63 -11.61 16.49
CA SER A 259 9.22 -12.11 17.81
C SER A 259 8.69 -13.55 17.80
N LYS A 260 9.51 -14.52 17.36
CA LYS A 260 9.11 -15.94 17.27
C LYS A 260 7.82 -16.18 16.47
N ARG A 261 7.64 -15.46 15.36
CA ARG A 261 6.48 -15.49 14.46
C ARG A 261 5.19 -14.89 15.03
N GLN A 262 5.28 -14.13 16.11
CA GLN A 262 4.14 -13.39 16.67
C GLN A 262 3.84 -12.09 15.91
N LEU A 263 4.77 -11.61 15.08
CA LEU A 263 4.53 -10.51 14.16
C LEU A 263 5.06 -10.90 12.79
N VAL A 264 4.35 -10.50 11.73
CA VAL A 264 4.80 -10.59 10.35
C VAL A 264 4.71 -9.23 9.67
N THR A 265 5.79 -8.85 8.99
CA THR A 265 5.84 -7.72 8.07
C THR A 265 5.58 -8.22 6.67
N LEU A 266 4.67 -7.58 5.92
CA LEU A 266 4.36 -7.83 4.52
C LEU A 266 4.73 -6.62 3.67
N PHE A 267 5.35 -6.86 2.53
CA PHE A 267 5.63 -5.85 1.52
C PHE A 267 5.27 -6.42 0.15
N SER A 268 4.39 -5.76 -0.59
CA SER A 268 3.78 -6.33 -1.81
C SER A 268 4.31 -5.71 -3.12
N ALA A 269 5.22 -4.74 -3.04
CA ALA A 269 5.86 -4.11 -4.19
C ALA A 269 7.25 -4.73 -4.48
N PRO A 270 7.37 -5.67 -5.43
CA PRO A 270 8.66 -6.28 -5.78
C PRO A 270 9.60 -5.27 -6.46
N ASN A 271 10.91 -5.45 -6.24
CA ASN A 271 11.98 -4.59 -6.76
C ASN A 271 11.65 -3.10 -6.52
N TYR A 272 11.36 -2.78 -5.26
CA TYR A 272 10.82 -1.50 -4.84
C TYR A 272 11.69 -0.35 -5.34
N CYS A 273 11.04 0.68 -5.91
CA CYS A 273 11.67 1.84 -6.55
C CYS A 273 12.69 1.51 -7.68
N GLY A 274 12.88 0.23 -8.05
CA GLY A 274 13.97 -0.22 -8.90
C GLY A 274 15.35 -0.17 -8.25
N GLU A 275 15.41 -0.01 -6.93
CA GLU A 275 16.63 0.12 -6.14
C GLU A 275 16.88 -1.09 -5.25
N PHE A 276 15.80 -1.71 -4.76
CA PHE A 276 15.83 -2.93 -3.97
C PHE A 276 15.67 -4.16 -4.87
N ASP A 277 16.20 -5.31 -4.44
CA ASP A 277 16.02 -6.61 -5.12
C ASP A 277 14.99 -7.50 -4.38
N ASN A 278 14.10 -6.88 -3.60
CA ASN A 278 13.10 -7.58 -2.81
C ASN A 278 12.02 -8.24 -3.68
N ALA A 279 11.45 -9.33 -3.22
CA ALA A 279 10.17 -9.82 -3.70
C ALA A 279 9.00 -9.04 -3.08
N GLY A 280 7.82 -9.19 -3.67
CA GLY A 280 6.56 -8.86 -3.01
C GLY A 280 5.94 -10.12 -2.43
N ALA A 281 5.11 -10.02 -1.40
CA ALA A 281 4.31 -11.15 -0.93
C ALA A 281 2.87 -10.76 -0.59
N MET A 282 1.99 -11.75 -0.58
CA MET A 282 0.69 -11.69 0.08
C MET A 282 0.58 -12.86 1.07
N MET A 283 -0.12 -12.63 2.17
CA MET A 283 -0.44 -13.69 3.13
C MET A 283 -1.89 -14.14 2.90
N SER A 284 -2.10 -15.42 2.63
CA SER A 284 -3.43 -16.02 2.62
C SER A 284 -3.72 -16.63 3.99
N VAL A 285 -4.83 -16.23 4.59
CA VAL A 285 -5.38 -16.79 5.82
C VAL A 285 -6.61 -17.61 5.42
N ASP A 286 -6.61 -18.91 5.71
CA ASP A 286 -7.77 -19.77 5.47
C ASP A 286 -8.73 -19.80 6.67
N GLU A 287 -9.86 -20.49 6.52
CA GLU A 287 -10.90 -20.64 7.56
C GLU A 287 -10.39 -21.26 8.88
N SER A 288 -9.24 -21.94 8.85
CA SER A 288 -8.59 -22.52 10.04
C SER A 288 -7.53 -21.60 10.65
N LEU A 289 -7.41 -20.37 10.15
CA LEU A 289 -6.36 -19.38 10.46
C LEU A 289 -4.95 -19.86 10.09
N LEU A 290 -4.83 -20.80 9.16
CA LEU A 290 -3.54 -21.18 8.62
C LEU A 290 -3.04 -20.08 7.68
N CYS A 291 -1.94 -19.42 8.08
CA CYS A 291 -1.28 -18.42 7.26
C CYS A 291 -0.29 -19.08 6.28
N SER A 292 -0.45 -18.81 5.00
CA SER A 292 0.47 -19.19 3.92
C SER A 292 0.88 -17.97 3.09
N PHE A 293 2.05 -18.00 2.46
CA PHE A 293 2.58 -16.85 1.72
C PHE A 293 2.70 -17.15 0.23
N GLN A 294 2.19 -16.25 -0.60
CA GLN A 294 2.40 -16.28 -2.05
C GLN A 294 3.38 -15.16 -2.41
N ILE A 295 4.56 -15.54 -2.90
CA ILE A 295 5.67 -14.62 -3.19
C ILE A 295 5.69 -14.25 -4.67
N LEU A 296 5.61 -12.95 -4.95
CA LEU A 296 5.76 -12.36 -6.26
C LEU A 296 7.21 -11.89 -6.47
N LYS A 297 8.02 -12.71 -7.14
CA LYS A 297 9.38 -12.32 -7.50
C LYS A 297 9.40 -11.16 -8.51
N PRO A 298 10.45 -10.31 -8.49
CA PRO A 298 10.65 -9.28 -9.51
C PRO A 298 10.54 -9.86 -10.91
N ALA A 299 9.88 -9.13 -11.81
CA ALA A 299 9.81 -9.54 -13.20
C ALA A 299 11.23 -9.51 -13.80
N GLU A 300 11.64 -10.58 -14.47
CA GLU A 300 12.94 -10.63 -15.14
C GLU A 300 13.05 -9.45 -16.11
N LYS A 301 14.10 -8.64 -15.95
CA LYS A 301 14.46 -7.63 -16.96
C LYS A 301 14.82 -8.41 -18.22
N LYS A 302 13.92 -8.48 -19.20
CA LYS A 302 14.30 -8.95 -20.55
C LYS A 302 15.56 -8.19 -20.93
N GLN A 303 16.68 -8.93 -21.07
CA GLN A 303 17.96 -8.34 -21.47
C GLN A 303 17.66 -7.46 -22.69
N LYS A 304 17.93 -6.16 -22.57
CA LYS A 304 18.00 -5.32 -23.75
C LYS A 304 19.05 -5.99 -24.62
N TYR A 305 18.62 -6.55 -25.76
CA TYR A 305 19.56 -7.03 -26.78
C TYR A 305 20.58 -5.92 -26.99
N VAL A 306 21.80 -6.16 -26.54
CA VAL A 306 22.95 -5.32 -26.89
C VAL A 306 23.07 -5.52 -28.38
N TYR A 307 22.52 -4.58 -29.15
CA TYR A 307 22.80 -4.51 -30.57
C TYR A 307 24.32 -4.44 -30.68
N GLY A 308 24.92 -5.53 -31.12
CA GLY A 308 26.36 -5.63 -31.34
C GLY A 308 26.77 -4.47 -32.22
N SER A 309 27.46 -3.50 -31.63
CA SER A 309 28.12 -2.44 -32.39
C SER A 309 29.24 -3.11 -33.15
N LYS A 310 28.98 -3.40 -34.42
CA LYS A 310 30.04 -3.57 -35.42
C LYS A 310 31.02 -2.41 -35.24
N SER A 311 32.27 -2.75 -34.98
CA SER A 311 33.40 -1.85 -34.88
C SER A 311 33.49 -0.96 -36.12
N SER A 312 32.98 0.27 -36.03
CA SER A 312 33.33 1.35 -36.93
C SER A 312 34.36 2.23 -36.23
N SER A 313 35.61 2.08 -36.66
CA SER A 313 36.76 2.93 -36.37
C SER A 313 36.39 4.42 -36.22
N ARG A 314 36.66 5.00 -35.05
CA ARG A 314 36.62 6.46 -34.86
C ARG A 314 37.79 7.12 -35.61
N PRO A 315 37.59 8.23 -36.34
CA PRO A 315 38.69 9.02 -36.88
C PRO A 315 39.46 9.71 -35.73
N THR A 316 40.78 9.60 -35.75
CA THR A 316 41.71 10.27 -34.83
C THR A 316 41.79 11.77 -35.10
N THR A 317 41.68 12.57 -34.05
CA THR A 317 41.86 14.03 -34.05
C THR A 317 43.32 14.41 -34.35
N PRO A 318 43.62 15.37 -35.25
CA PRO A 318 44.99 15.74 -35.58
C PRO A 318 45.64 16.63 -34.49
N PRO A 319 46.97 16.51 -34.25
CA PRO A 319 47.66 17.20 -33.17
C PRO A 319 47.88 18.70 -33.45
N ARG A 320 47.75 19.50 -32.38
CA ARG A 320 47.90 20.96 -32.38
C ARG A 320 49.38 21.35 -32.45
N LYS A 321 49.79 22.06 -33.51
CA LYS A 321 51.16 22.61 -33.67
C LYS A 321 51.42 23.73 -32.65
N SER A 322 52.49 23.60 -31.87
CA SER A 322 53.12 24.71 -31.15
C SER A 322 53.91 25.57 -32.14
N LYS A 323 53.72 26.89 -32.12
CA LYS A 323 54.60 27.85 -32.79
C LYS A 323 55.45 28.54 -31.74
N THR A 324 56.77 28.38 -31.92
CA THR A 324 57.93 29.11 -31.37
C THR A 324 58.00 29.35 -29.88
#